data_AF-A0A2V7Q0D6-F1
#
_entry.id   AF-A0A2V7Q0D6-F1
#
_cell.length_a   1.000
_cell.length_b   1.000
_cell.length_c   1.000
_cell.angle_alpha   90.00
_cell.angle_beta   90.00
_cell.angle_gamma   90.00
#
_symmetry.space_group_name_H-M   'P 1'
#
loop_
_entity.id
_entity.type
_entity.pdbx_description
1 polymer ?
#
loop_
_entity_poly.entity_id
_entity_poly.type
_entity_poly.pdbx_seq_one_letter_code
_entity_poly.pdbx_strand_id
1 'polypeptide(L)'
;MVFAALGAWAAPAPAQLGRDELVRVERGRVLGAAERYLREPPVTVTAFPAARSAGGRHDFYSEGDYWWPDPRSPDSPYVRRDGETNPDNFVAHRDAMRRLSQVVPALVAAYQITRDERYAGAAAAHLDAWFVNESTRMSPHLLYGQAIKGRATGRGTGIIDTIHLVEVARAAWVLERMGYLKGEALAGTKRWFRQYLAWLTTHPYGIDERNSGNNHSAAWALQVAAFAQLVGDAAQLDSMRRFFRETLVPQQMAVDGSFPRE
;
A
#
# COMPACT_ATOMS: atom_id res chain seq x y z
N MET A 1 8.88 -2.69 -44.01
CA MET A 1 7.98 -3.76 -43.50
C MET A 1 8.67 -4.43 -42.32
N VAL A 2 8.33 -4.05 -41.09
CA VAL A 2 8.80 -4.72 -39.88
C VAL A 2 7.66 -5.61 -39.41
N PHE A 3 7.87 -6.93 -39.45
CA PHE A 3 6.92 -7.90 -38.95
C PHE A 3 6.79 -7.76 -37.43
N ALA A 4 5.67 -7.24 -36.97
CA ALA A 4 5.25 -7.39 -35.59
C ALA A 4 4.74 -8.83 -35.43
N ALA A 5 5.61 -9.72 -34.95
CA ALA A 5 5.16 -11.00 -34.43
C ALA A 5 4.39 -10.72 -33.13
N LEU A 6 3.08 -10.54 -33.25
CA LEU A 6 2.15 -10.65 -32.13
C LEU A 6 2.26 -12.08 -31.62
N GLY A 7 3.17 -12.32 -30.67
CA GLY A 7 3.26 -13.59 -29.97
C GLY A 7 1.88 -13.88 -29.40
N ALA A 8 1.32 -15.04 -29.76
CA ALA A 8 0.07 -15.52 -29.20
C ALA A 8 0.25 -15.56 -27.67
N TRP A 9 -0.51 -14.72 -26.97
CA TRP A 9 -0.53 -14.73 -25.51
C TRP A 9 -1.05 -16.11 -25.11
N ALA A 10 -0.20 -16.91 -24.47
CA ALA A 10 -0.63 -18.19 -23.94
C ALA A 10 -1.85 -17.94 -23.04
N ALA A 11 -2.94 -18.69 -23.26
CA ALA A 11 -4.07 -18.65 -22.35
C ALA A 11 -3.54 -18.93 -20.93
N PRO A 12 -3.98 -18.17 -19.91
CA PRO A 12 -3.52 -18.40 -18.55
C PRO A 12 -3.77 -19.86 -18.21
N ALA A 13 -2.73 -20.54 -17.71
CA ALA A 13 -2.87 -21.92 -17.27
C ALA A 13 -4.02 -21.99 -16.25
N PRO A 14 -4.88 -23.03 -16.30
CA PRO A 14 -5.94 -23.17 -15.31
C PRO A 14 -5.32 -23.14 -13.90
N ALA A 15 -6.05 -22.55 -12.95
CA ALA A 15 -5.61 -22.52 -11.56
C ALA A 15 -5.24 -23.95 -11.13
N GLN A 16 -4.00 -24.12 -10.65
CA GLN A 16 -3.47 -25.44 -10.32
C GLN A 16 -4.25 -26.10 -9.16
N LEU A 17 -4.99 -25.33 -8.37
CA LEU A 17 -5.85 -25.80 -7.29
C LEU A 17 -7.26 -25.19 -7.43
N GLY A 18 -8.29 -26.02 -7.22
CA GLY A 18 -9.66 -25.55 -7.07
C GLY A 18 -9.88 -24.78 -5.76
N ARG A 19 -10.98 -24.03 -5.66
CA ARG A 19 -11.30 -23.22 -4.46
C ARG A 19 -11.31 -24.07 -3.18
N ASP A 20 -11.97 -25.22 -3.20
CA ASP A 20 -12.14 -26.05 -2.00
C ASP A 20 -10.82 -26.65 -1.52
N GLU A 21 -9.95 -27.00 -2.47
CA GLU A 21 -8.60 -27.47 -2.18
C GLU A 21 -7.71 -26.37 -1.61
N LEU A 22 -7.75 -25.16 -2.20
CA LEU A 22 -7.04 -24.01 -1.65
C LEU A 22 -7.51 -23.70 -0.23
N VAL A 23 -8.83 -23.70 0.00
CA VAL A 23 -9.38 -23.51 1.35
C VAL A 23 -8.89 -24.59 2.29
N ARG A 24 -8.92 -25.86 1.90
CA ARG A 24 -8.45 -26.97 2.73
C ARG A 24 -6.97 -26.80 3.15
N VAL A 25 -6.09 -26.42 2.22
CA VAL A 25 -4.66 -26.22 2.49
C VAL A 25 -4.41 -24.99 3.37
N GLU A 26 -5.08 -23.87 3.08
CA GLU A 26 -4.80 -22.58 3.73
C GLU A 26 -5.59 -22.36 5.03
N ARG A 27 -6.63 -23.15 5.30
CA ARG A 27 -7.55 -22.94 6.44
C ARG A 27 -6.81 -22.77 7.76
N GLY A 28 -5.87 -23.66 8.07
CA GLY A 28 -5.14 -23.62 9.34
C GLY A 28 -4.35 -22.33 9.52
N ARG A 29 -3.61 -21.91 8.48
CA ARG A 29 -2.80 -20.68 8.50
C ARG A 29 -3.68 -19.43 8.60
N VAL A 30 -4.75 -19.36 7.80
CA VAL A 30 -5.66 -18.21 7.78
C VAL A 30 -6.40 -18.06 9.10
N LEU A 31 -7.00 -19.14 9.62
CA LEU A 31 -7.75 -19.08 10.87
C LEU A 31 -6.83 -18.84 12.08
N GLY A 32 -5.63 -19.43 12.11
CA GLY A 32 -4.66 -19.15 13.17
C GLY A 32 -4.26 -17.68 13.22
N ALA A 33 -4.04 -17.05 12.07
CA ALA A 33 -3.77 -15.61 12.00
C ALA A 33 -5.00 -14.77 12.38
N ALA A 34 -6.17 -15.08 11.84
CA ALA A 34 -7.39 -14.32 12.07
C ALA A 34 -7.85 -14.37 13.54
N GLU A 35 -7.74 -15.53 14.21
CA GLU A 35 -8.04 -15.64 15.65
C GLU A 35 -7.17 -14.73 16.50
N ARG A 36 -5.88 -14.62 16.18
CA ARG A 36 -4.98 -13.68 16.86
C ARG A 36 -5.40 -12.24 16.61
N TYR A 37 -5.60 -11.87 15.34
CA TYR A 37 -5.95 -10.50 14.96
C TYR A 37 -7.35 -10.07 15.41
N LEU A 38 -8.28 -11.00 15.60
CA LEU A 38 -9.63 -10.74 16.10
C LEU A 38 -9.62 -10.09 17.50
N ARG A 39 -8.57 -10.35 18.29
CA ARG A 39 -8.39 -9.80 19.64
C ARG A 39 -7.64 -8.48 19.66
N GLU A 40 -7.15 -8.01 18.52
CA GLU A 40 -6.34 -6.80 18.47
C GLU A 40 -7.18 -5.58 18.04
N PRO A 41 -7.16 -4.48 18.80
CA PRO A 41 -7.93 -3.29 18.46
C PRO A 41 -7.34 -2.57 17.22
N PRO A 42 -8.13 -1.71 16.56
CA PRO A 42 -7.60 -0.77 15.58
C PRO A 42 -6.59 0.18 16.22
N VAL A 43 -5.44 0.34 15.55
CA VAL A 43 -4.39 1.29 15.93
C VAL A 43 -3.94 1.97 14.64
N THR A 44 -4.00 3.31 14.61
CA THR A 44 -3.73 4.13 13.42
C THR A 44 -2.56 5.08 13.67
N VAL A 45 -2.22 5.92 12.68
CA VAL A 45 -1.18 6.94 12.80
C VAL A 45 -1.39 7.88 14.01
N THR A 46 -2.63 8.17 14.38
CA THR A 46 -2.92 9.11 15.48
C THR A 46 -2.49 8.59 16.85
N ALA A 47 -2.21 7.29 16.98
CA ALA A 47 -1.72 6.67 18.21
C ALA A 47 -0.21 6.92 18.45
N PHE A 48 0.53 7.42 17.45
CA PHE A 48 1.98 7.54 17.50
C PHE A 48 2.43 8.98 17.19
N PRO A 49 2.62 9.83 18.22
CA PRO A 49 3.15 11.17 18.02
C PRO A 49 4.54 11.15 17.38
N ALA A 50 4.67 11.75 16.19
CA ALA A 50 5.93 11.89 15.48
C ALA A 50 6.51 13.29 15.72
N ALA A 51 7.27 13.47 16.81
CA ALA A 51 7.82 14.78 17.19
C ALA A 51 8.73 15.42 16.12
N ARG A 52 9.29 14.62 15.22
CA ARG A 52 10.14 15.06 14.10
C ARG A 52 9.36 15.36 12.80
N SER A 53 8.05 15.13 12.79
CA SER A 53 7.20 15.41 11.63
C SER A 53 6.88 16.91 11.54
N ALA A 54 6.81 17.42 10.31
CA ALA A 54 6.23 18.74 10.03
C ALA A 54 4.69 18.70 9.87
N GLY A 55 4.09 17.49 9.89
CA GLY A 55 2.66 17.27 9.77
C GLY A 55 1.92 17.22 11.10
N GLY A 56 0.59 17.14 11.01
CA GLY A 56 -0.30 16.98 12.15
C GLY A 56 -0.50 15.53 12.57
N ARG A 57 -1.30 15.32 13.64
CA ARG A 57 -1.60 14.00 14.23
C ARG A 57 -2.15 12.96 13.24
N HIS A 58 -2.88 13.41 12.24
CA HIS A 58 -3.50 12.54 11.23
C HIS A 58 -2.57 12.22 10.05
N ASP A 59 -1.42 12.89 9.97
CA ASP A 59 -0.55 12.77 8.83
C ASP A 59 0.46 11.64 9.04
N PHE A 60 0.56 10.77 8.05
CA PHE A 60 1.59 9.74 8.04
C PHE A 60 2.97 10.37 7.92
N TYR A 61 3.94 9.76 8.62
CA TYR A 61 5.31 10.23 8.75
C TYR A 61 6.25 9.04 8.82
N SER A 62 7.35 9.14 8.10
CA SER A 62 8.46 8.19 8.14
C SER A 62 9.74 8.93 7.78
N GLU A 63 10.88 8.31 8.07
CA GLU A 63 12.20 8.85 7.73
C GLU A 63 12.86 7.98 6.67
N GLY A 64 13.67 8.59 5.82
CA GLY A 64 14.40 7.86 4.79
C GLY A 64 15.39 6.86 5.42
N ASP A 65 15.29 5.58 5.04
CA ASP A 65 16.01 4.50 5.71
C ASP A 65 17.52 4.68 5.75
N TYR A 66 18.09 5.18 4.66
CA TYR A 66 19.53 5.27 4.44
C TYR A 66 20.12 6.63 4.80
N TRP A 67 19.44 7.42 5.64
CA TRP A 67 19.89 8.76 6.03
C TRP A 67 20.36 8.80 7.48
N TRP A 68 21.59 9.23 7.68
CA TRP A 68 22.30 9.16 8.95
C TRP A 68 22.74 10.53 9.45
N PRO A 69 22.87 10.73 10.77
CA PRO A 69 23.54 11.89 11.33
C PRO A 69 24.92 12.09 10.72
N ASP A 70 25.23 13.34 10.40
CA ASP A 70 26.55 13.73 9.93
C ASP A 70 27.47 13.99 11.14
N PRO A 71 28.65 13.35 11.22
CA PRO A 71 29.53 13.48 12.38
C PRO A 71 30.13 14.88 12.56
N ARG A 72 30.02 15.78 11.57
CA ARG A 72 30.56 17.14 11.65
C ARG A 72 29.86 18.00 12.69
N SER A 73 28.53 17.90 12.81
CA SER A 73 27.74 18.64 13.82
C SER A 73 26.34 18.02 13.95
N PRO A 74 25.75 17.98 15.17
CA PRO A 74 24.38 17.48 15.40
C PRO A 74 23.29 18.17 14.56
N ASP A 75 23.52 19.41 14.10
CA ASP A 75 22.58 20.20 13.32
C ASP A 75 22.75 20.05 11.80
N SER A 76 23.77 19.32 11.37
CA SER A 76 24.05 19.10 9.96
C SER A 76 22.92 18.31 9.29
N PRO A 77 22.58 18.62 8.01
CA PRO A 77 21.71 17.77 7.22
C PRO A 77 22.23 16.34 7.18
N TYR A 78 21.33 15.37 7.30
CA TYR A 78 21.72 13.95 7.25
C TYR A 78 22.44 13.61 5.95
N VAL A 79 23.28 12.58 5.99
CA VAL A 79 24.04 12.06 4.85
C VAL A 79 23.55 10.67 4.47
N ARG A 80 23.55 10.36 3.17
CA ARG A 80 23.09 9.07 2.67
C ARG A 80 24.18 8.01 2.86
N ARG A 81 23.83 6.85 3.43
CA ARG A 81 24.63 5.63 3.47
C ARG A 81 23.80 4.49 2.91
N ASP A 82 23.99 4.21 1.63
CA ASP A 82 23.09 3.32 0.89
C ASP A 82 23.18 1.87 1.42
N GLY A 83 22.02 1.22 1.57
CA GLY A 83 21.94 -0.14 2.12
C GLY A 83 22.12 -0.25 3.64
N GLU A 84 22.43 0.85 4.33
CA GLU A 84 22.56 0.89 5.79
C GLU A 84 21.33 1.55 6.41
N THR A 85 20.39 0.77 6.94
CA THR A 85 19.20 1.32 7.61
C THR A 85 19.58 1.96 8.94
N ASN A 86 19.20 3.22 9.12
CA ASN A 86 19.37 3.94 10.38
C ASN A 86 18.39 3.40 11.45
N PRO A 87 18.88 2.78 12.55
CA PRO A 87 18.02 2.21 13.59
C PRO A 87 17.27 3.26 14.40
N ASP A 88 17.71 4.53 14.39
CA ASP A 88 17.07 5.63 15.14
C ASP A 88 15.88 6.26 14.39
N ASN A 89 15.56 5.74 13.20
CA ASN A 89 14.43 6.20 12.42
C ASN A 89 13.11 5.99 13.16
N PHE A 90 12.20 6.94 12.99
CA PHE A 90 10.82 6.80 13.38
C PHE A 90 10.13 5.80 12.44
N VAL A 91 9.75 4.65 12.98
CA VAL A 91 9.15 3.53 12.21
C VAL A 91 7.68 3.27 12.55
N ALA A 92 7.15 3.88 13.62
CA ALA A 92 5.87 3.48 14.20
C ALA A 92 4.68 3.57 13.22
N HIS A 93 4.63 4.58 12.35
CA HIS A 93 3.58 4.67 11.33
C HIS A 93 3.70 3.58 10.25
N ARG A 94 4.92 3.27 9.80
CA ARG A 94 5.16 2.15 8.86
C ARG A 94 4.76 0.83 9.48
N ASP A 95 5.11 0.61 10.74
CA ASP A 95 4.71 -0.59 11.47
C ASP A 95 3.20 -0.71 11.65
N ALA A 96 2.51 0.39 11.98
CA ALA A 96 1.06 0.42 12.07
C ALA A 96 0.40 0.07 10.73
N MET A 97 0.92 0.60 9.62
CA MET A 97 0.40 0.34 8.28
C MET A 97 0.69 -1.10 7.80
N ARG A 98 1.89 -1.61 8.07
CA ARG A 98 2.25 -3.02 7.82
C ARG A 98 1.39 -3.98 8.65
N ARG A 99 1.09 -3.61 9.90
CA ARG A 99 0.15 -4.37 10.73
C ARG A 99 -1.25 -4.38 10.10
N LEU A 100 -1.76 -3.22 9.67
CA LEU A 100 -3.06 -3.12 9.00
C LEU A 100 -3.14 -4.04 7.77
N SER A 101 -2.09 -4.06 6.94
CA SER A 101 -2.03 -4.89 5.72
C SER A 101 -1.96 -6.39 5.98
N GLN A 102 -1.68 -6.82 7.21
CA GLN A 102 -1.78 -8.22 7.62
C GLN A 102 -3.13 -8.53 8.25
N VAL A 103 -3.60 -7.64 9.14
CA VAL A 103 -4.84 -7.81 9.92
C VAL A 103 -6.06 -7.88 9.02
N VAL A 104 -6.28 -6.87 8.17
CA VAL A 104 -7.52 -6.75 7.41
C VAL A 104 -7.68 -7.90 6.41
N PRO A 105 -6.68 -8.25 5.58
CA PRO A 105 -6.81 -9.38 4.65
C PRO A 105 -6.97 -10.72 5.36
N ALA A 106 -6.30 -10.96 6.48
CA ALA A 106 -6.45 -12.21 7.23
C ALA A 106 -7.87 -12.37 7.78
N LEU A 107 -8.45 -11.31 8.34
CA LEU A 107 -9.83 -11.29 8.83
C LEU A 107 -10.84 -11.49 7.68
N VAL A 108 -10.67 -10.79 6.55
CA VAL A 108 -11.54 -10.95 5.38
C VAL A 108 -11.45 -12.36 4.79
N ALA A 109 -10.24 -12.93 4.71
CA ALA A 109 -10.04 -14.31 4.25
C ALA A 109 -10.71 -15.32 5.19
N ALA A 110 -10.60 -15.14 6.51
CA ALA A 110 -11.29 -15.99 7.48
C ALA A 110 -12.81 -15.90 7.34
N TYR A 111 -13.37 -14.70 7.15
CA TYR A 111 -14.79 -14.54 6.84
C TYR A 111 -15.17 -15.24 5.53
N GLN A 112 -14.34 -15.15 4.49
CA GLN A 112 -14.58 -15.84 3.21
C GLN A 112 -14.63 -17.37 3.33
N ILE A 113 -13.84 -17.93 4.25
CA ILE A 113 -13.75 -19.38 4.51
C ILE A 113 -14.88 -19.86 5.43
N THR A 114 -15.20 -19.11 6.47
CA THR A 114 -16.06 -19.57 7.58
C THR A 114 -17.47 -19.00 7.55
N ARG A 115 -17.65 -17.82 6.93
CA ARG A 115 -18.84 -16.97 7.05
C ARG A 115 -19.14 -16.47 8.46
N ASP A 116 -18.18 -16.57 9.37
CA ASP A 116 -18.31 -15.99 10.71
C ASP A 116 -18.16 -14.46 10.64
N GLU A 117 -19.25 -13.75 10.93
CA GLU A 117 -19.33 -12.30 10.85
C GLU A 117 -18.41 -11.58 11.83
N ARG A 118 -17.91 -12.24 12.88
CA ARG A 118 -16.97 -11.62 13.83
C ARG A 118 -15.71 -11.13 13.13
N TYR A 119 -15.18 -11.90 12.18
CA TYR A 119 -14.00 -11.49 11.41
C TYR A 119 -14.31 -10.31 10.47
N ALA A 120 -15.47 -10.34 9.82
CA ALA A 120 -15.91 -9.27 8.93
C ALA A 120 -16.15 -7.96 9.68
N GLY A 121 -16.78 -8.02 10.86
CA GLY A 121 -17.00 -6.89 11.75
C GLY A 121 -15.68 -6.29 12.26
N ALA A 122 -14.72 -7.14 12.66
CA ALA A 122 -13.40 -6.68 13.06
C ALA A 122 -12.65 -6.01 11.89
N ALA A 123 -12.67 -6.60 10.68
CA ALA A 123 -12.07 -5.98 9.50
C ALA A 123 -12.69 -4.60 9.19
N ALA A 124 -14.02 -4.48 9.27
CA ALA A 124 -14.73 -3.23 9.08
C ALA A 124 -14.34 -2.17 10.13
N ALA A 125 -14.14 -2.56 11.40
CA ALA A 125 -13.68 -1.65 12.45
C ALA A 125 -12.27 -1.10 12.20
N HIS A 126 -11.36 -1.92 11.67
CA HIS A 126 -10.02 -1.46 11.24
C HIS A 126 -10.11 -0.46 10.08
N LEU A 127 -10.96 -0.74 9.07
CA LEU A 127 -11.18 0.17 7.94
C LEU A 127 -11.80 1.51 8.38
N ASP A 128 -12.80 1.46 9.27
CA ASP A 128 -13.43 2.65 9.84
C ASP A 128 -12.42 3.54 10.56
N ALA A 129 -11.63 2.96 11.47
CA ALA A 129 -10.63 3.70 12.22
C ALA A 129 -9.57 4.36 11.32
N TRP A 130 -9.09 3.66 10.29
CA TRP A 130 -8.02 4.17 9.43
C TRP A 130 -8.49 5.21 8.42
N PHE A 131 -9.74 5.14 7.93
CA PHE A 131 -10.16 5.90 6.76
C PHE A 131 -11.39 6.78 6.96
N VAL A 132 -12.19 6.53 8.00
CA VAL A 132 -13.51 7.16 8.16
C VAL A 132 -13.57 7.98 9.44
N ASN A 133 -13.30 7.35 10.58
CA ASN A 133 -13.45 7.95 11.90
C ASN A 133 -12.58 9.21 12.05
N GLU A 134 -13.21 10.36 12.26
CA GLU A 134 -12.53 11.66 12.27
C GLU A 134 -11.47 11.79 13.37
N SER A 135 -11.62 11.05 14.46
CA SER A 135 -10.67 11.09 15.58
C SER A 135 -9.38 10.32 15.30
N THR A 136 -9.41 9.33 14.41
CA THR A 136 -8.32 8.36 14.20
C THR A 136 -7.85 8.21 12.75
N ARG A 137 -8.60 8.70 11.76
CA ARG A 137 -8.29 8.49 10.33
C ARG A 137 -6.92 9.03 9.95
N MET A 138 -6.24 8.37 9.03
CA MET A 138 -5.07 8.94 8.36
C MET A 138 -5.51 9.99 7.34
N SER A 139 -4.74 11.05 7.12
CA SER A 139 -4.98 12.00 6.02
C SER A 139 -4.71 11.31 4.65
N PRO A 140 -5.52 11.54 3.61
CA PRO A 140 -5.38 10.88 2.30
C PRO A 140 -4.28 11.51 1.43
N HIS A 141 -3.07 11.66 1.98
CA HIS A 141 -1.87 12.13 1.28
C HIS A 141 -0.60 11.63 1.98
N LEU A 142 0.55 11.76 1.31
CA LEU A 142 1.84 11.36 1.86
C LEU A 142 2.89 12.49 1.81
N LEU A 143 2.51 13.66 2.32
CA LEU A 143 3.36 14.86 2.33
C LEU A 143 4.62 14.72 3.22
N TYR A 144 4.60 13.82 4.21
CA TYR A 144 5.68 13.67 5.18
C TYR A 144 6.31 12.27 5.19
N GLY A 145 6.16 11.53 4.09
CA GLY A 145 6.79 10.23 3.88
C GLY A 145 8.29 10.37 3.57
N GLN A 146 9.11 9.56 4.22
CA GLN A 146 10.56 9.50 4.09
C GLN A 146 11.27 10.86 4.18
N ALA A 147 10.90 11.64 5.19
CA ALA A 147 11.58 12.86 5.59
C ALA A 147 13.09 12.63 5.80
N ILE A 148 13.86 13.70 5.62
CA ILE A 148 15.31 13.71 5.82
C ILE A 148 15.66 14.98 6.60
N LYS A 149 16.20 14.82 7.81
CA LYS A 149 16.60 15.95 8.67
C LYS A 149 17.53 16.90 7.90
N GLY A 150 17.17 18.18 7.92
CA GLY A 150 17.92 19.25 7.25
C GLY A 150 17.85 19.26 5.72
N ARG A 151 16.98 18.42 5.10
CA ARG A 151 16.84 18.38 3.62
C ARG A 151 15.40 18.42 3.13
N ALA A 152 14.51 17.63 3.71
CA ALA A 152 13.14 17.51 3.23
C ALA A 152 12.18 17.07 4.34
N THR A 153 10.97 17.63 4.36
CA THR A 153 9.89 17.21 5.26
C THR A 153 9.15 15.97 4.77
N GLY A 154 9.31 15.62 3.49
CA GLY A 154 8.83 14.42 2.82
C GLY A 154 9.27 14.42 1.35
N ARG A 155 9.03 13.32 0.62
CA ARG A 155 9.45 13.18 -0.79
C ARG A 155 8.72 12.06 -1.54
N GLY A 156 8.81 12.06 -2.87
CA GLY A 156 8.25 11.04 -3.76
C GLY A 156 8.59 9.60 -3.35
N THR A 157 9.85 9.33 -3.02
CA THR A 157 10.32 8.00 -2.55
C THR A 157 9.51 7.43 -1.38
N GLY A 158 8.89 8.31 -0.56
CA GLY A 158 8.06 7.88 0.56
C GLY A 158 6.79 7.15 0.14
N ILE A 159 6.31 7.30 -1.10
CA ILE A 159 5.10 6.64 -1.61
C ILE A 159 5.20 5.11 -1.54
N ILE A 160 6.39 4.54 -1.57
CA ILE A 160 6.55 3.09 -1.38
C ILE A 160 6.07 2.62 0.00
N ASP A 161 6.07 3.47 1.03
CA ASP A 161 5.63 3.10 2.38
C ASP A 161 4.14 2.72 2.42
N THR A 162 3.34 3.25 1.49
CA THR A 162 1.91 2.93 1.37
C THR A 162 1.62 1.74 0.46
N ILE A 163 2.63 1.04 -0.06
CA ILE A 163 2.43 -0.20 -0.83
C ILE A 163 1.61 -1.23 -0.05
N HIS A 164 1.72 -1.23 1.28
CA HIS A 164 0.95 -2.05 2.19
C HIS A 164 -0.57 -1.82 2.10
N LEU A 165 -1.04 -0.64 1.68
CA LEU A 165 -2.46 -0.38 1.48
C LEU A 165 -3.07 -1.15 0.31
N VAL A 166 -2.25 -1.72 -0.59
CA VAL A 166 -2.73 -2.56 -1.71
C VAL A 166 -3.58 -3.73 -1.18
N GLU A 167 -3.06 -4.47 -0.21
CA GLU A 167 -3.76 -5.62 0.38
C GLU A 167 -5.02 -5.19 1.13
N VAL A 168 -4.97 -4.03 1.81
CA VAL A 168 -6.11 -3.45 2.51
C VAL A 168 -7.23 -3.07 1.53
N ALA A 169 -6.89 -2.42 0.41
CA ALA A 169 -7.84 -2.04 -0.62
C ALA A 169 -8.47 -3.27 -1.29
N ARG A 170 -7.66 -4.32 -1.55
CA ARG A 170 -8.14 -5.60 -2.10
C ARG A 170 -9.10 -6.30 -1.13
N ALA A 171 -8.77 -6.34 0.15
CA ALA A 171 -9.62 -6.93 1.18
C ALA A 171 -10.94 -6.15 1.36
N ALA A 172 -10.90 -4.81 1.35
CA ALA A 172 -12.11 -3.99 1.37
C ALA A 172 -13.01 -4.25 0.16
N TRP A 173 -12.44 -4.39 -1.04
CA TRP A 173 -13.17 -4.72 -2.26
C TRP A 173 -13.81 -6.12 -2.18
N VAL A 174 -13.11 -7.12 -1.64
CA VAL A 174 -13.69 -8.46 -1.41
C VAL A 174 -14.84 -8.39 -0.41
N LEU A 175 -14.67 -7.66 0.69
CA LEU A 175 -15.68 -7.54 1.75
C LEU A 175 -16.95 -6.83 1.27
N GLU A 176 -16.81 -5.82 0.41
CA GLU A 176 -17.92 -5.19 -0.33
C GLU A 176 -18.62 -6.22 -1.22
N ARG A 177 -17.88 -6.97 -2.04
CA ARG A 177 -18.47 -7.97 -2.96
C ARG A 177 -19.16 -9.13 -2.25
N MET A 178 -18.79 -9.39 -1.00
CA MET A 178 -19.46 -10.35 -0.14
C MET A 178 -20.72 -9.76 0.54
N GLY A 179 -21.02 -8.48 0.34
CA GLY A 179 -22.21 -7.79 0.86
C GLY A 179 -22.11 -7.34 2.32
N TYR A 180 -20.94 -7.45 2.95
CA TYR A 180 -20.77 -7.11 4.36
C TYR A 180 -20.39 -5.64 4.56
N LEU A 181 -19.37 -5.15 3.85
CA LEU A 181 -18.98 -3.74 3.91
C LEU A 181 -19.95 -2.90 3.06
N LYS A 182 -20.77 -2.07 3.72
CA LYS A 182 -21.85 -1.29 3.10
C LYS A 182 -22.10 0.02 3.84
N GLY A 183 -23.01 0.84 3.32
CA GLY A 183 -23.42 2.11 3.95
C GLY A 183 -22.25 3.08 4.11
N GLU A 184 -22.23 3.80 5.23
CA GLU A 184 -21.26 4.88 5.45
C GLU A 184 -19.82 4.37 5.62
N ALA A 185 -19.61 3.19 6.22
CA ALA A 185 -18.27 2.60 6.34
C ALA A 185 -17.63 2.34 4.96
N LEU A 186 -18.41 1.79 4.02
CA LEU A 186 -17.96 1.59 2.63
C LEU A 186 -17.73 2.94 1.93
N ALA A 187 -18.71 3.86 2.04
CA ALA A 187 -18.65 5.15 1.37
C ALA A 187 -17.45 5.98 1.85
N GLY A 188 -17.20 6.04 3.16
CA GLY A 188 -16.06 6.69 3.78
C GLY A 188 -14.74 6.09 3.34
N THR A 189 -14.61 4.75 3.38
CA THR A 189 -13.39 4.05 2.92
C THR A 189 -13.11 4.39 1.45
N LYS A 190 -14.11 4.29 0.56
CA LYS A 190 -13.95 4.63 -0.85
C LYS A 190 -13.66 6.10 -1.10
N ARG A 191 -14.24 7.02 -0.30
CA ARG A 191 -13.91 8.46 -0.39
C ARG A 191 -12.44 8.70 -0.07
N TRP A 192 -11.92 8.09 1.00
CA TRP A 192 -10.51 8.19 1.38
C TRP A 192 -9.60 7.69 0.25
N PHE A 193 -9.85 6.48 -0.28
CA PHE A 193 -9.04 5.93 -1.37
C PHE A 193 -9.17 6.73 -2.67
N ARG A 194 -10.32 7.34 -2.95
CA ARG A 194 -10.49 8.23 -4.12
C ARG A 194 -9.68 9.52 -3.96
N GLN A 195 -9.69 10.12 -2.77
CA GLN A 195 -8.89 11.31 -2.46
C GLN A 195 -7.39 10.99 -2.54
N TYR A 196 -6.96 9.87 -1.96
CA TYR A 196 -5.57 9.45 -2.00
C TYR A 196 -5.11 9.11 -3.42
N LEU A 197 -5.94 8.41 -4.21
CA LEU A 197 -5.67 8.12 -5.62
C LEU A 197 -5.52 9.40 -6.45
N ALA A 198 -6.38 10.39 -6.22
CA ALA A 198 -6.27 11.69 -6.89
C ALA A 198 -4.96 12.39 -6.50
N TRP A 199 -4.61 12.42 -5.22
CA TRP A 199 -3.35 13.00 -4.76
C TRP A 199 -2.13 12.25 -5.33
N LEU A 200 -2.13 10.91 -5.30
CA LEU A 200 -1.07 10.03 -5.80
C LEU A 200 -0.80 10.18 -7.30
N THR A 201 -1.82 10.54 -8.08
CA THR A 201 -1.72 10.64 -9.55
C THR A 201 -1.51 12.07 -10.05
N THR A 202 -1.60 13.08 -9.19
CA THR A 202 -1.52 14.50 -9.59
C THR A 202 -0.49 15.31 -8.82
N HIS A 203 -0.18 14.94 -7.57
CA HIS A 203 0.79 15.66 -6.76
C HIS A 203 2.23 15.40 -7.25
N PRO A 204 3.15 16.39 -7.19
CA PRO A 204 4.54 16.22 -7.63
C PRO A 204 5.23 14.97 -7.05
N TYR A 205 5.04 14.67 -5.76
CA TYR A 205 5.61 13.45 -5.15
C TYR A 205 5.13 12.15 -5.81
N GLY A 206 3.85 12.08 -6.18
CA GLY A 206 3.32 10.93 -6.90
C GLY A 206 3.87 10.82 -8.32
N ILE A 207 4.08 11.96 -8.98
CA ILE A 207 4.71 12.02 -10.31
C ILE A 207 6.20 11.64 -10.25
N ASP A 208 6.93 12.09 -9.23
CA ASP A 208 8.34 11.73 -9.00
C ASP A 208 8.48 10.20 -8.80
N GLU A 209 7.61 9.62 -7.97
CA GLU A 209 7.59 8.17 -7.73
C GLU A 209 7.30 7.39 -9.02
N ARG A 210 6.26 7.80 -9.76
CA ARG A 210 5.90 7.22 -11.07
C ARG A 210 7.08 7.21 -12.04
N ASN A 211 7.90 8.27 -12.02
CA ASN A 211 8.98 8.47 -12.97
C ASN A 211 10.34 7.92 -12.50
N SER A 212 10.40 7.23 -11.35
CA SER A 212 11.65 6.74 -10.76
C SER A 212 12.36 5.67 -11.61
N GLY A 213 11.62 4.93 -12.45
CA GLY A 213 12.19 4.01 -13.44
C GLY A 213 12.88 2.76 -12.87
N ASN A 214 12.54 2.38 -11.64
CA ASN A 214 12.88 1.14 -10.93
C ASN A 214 11.66 0.67 -10.11
N ASN A 215 11.84 -0.18 -9.09
CA ASN A 215 10.79 -0.70 -8.21
C ASN A 215 9.80 0.35 -7.70
N HIS A 216 10.23 1.59 -7.46
CA HIS A 216 9.34 2.66 -6.99
C HIS A 216 8.20 2.94 -7.98
N SER A 217 8.50 2.98 -9.28
CA SER A 217 7.49 3.20 -10.32
C SER A 217 6.56 2.00 -10.52
N ALA A 218 7.07 0.78 -10.32
CA ALA A 218 6.25 -0.43 -10.33
C ALA A 218 5.33 -0.50 -9.10
N ALA A 219 5.85 -0.15 -7.91
CA ALA A 219 5.09 -0.05 -6.67
C ALA A 219 4.00 1.02 -6.76
N TRP A 220 4.31 2.18 -7.33
CA TRP A 220 3.33 3.23 -7.62
C TRP A 220 2.20 2.71 -8.52
N ALA A 221 2.52 2.01 -9.61
CA ALA A 221 1.51 1.49 -10.53
C ALA A 221 0.61 0.43 -9.87
N LEU A 222 1.19 -0.44 -9.03
CA LEU A 222 0.44 -1.43 -8.26
C LEU A 222 -0.56 -0.76 -7.31
N GLN A 223 -0.13 0.28 -6.60
CA GLN A 223 -0.99 1.07 -5.72
C GLN A 223 -2.14 1.72 -6.49
N VAL A 224 -1.85 2.44 -7.58
CA VAL A 224 -2.87 3.09 -8.42
C VAL A 224 -3.89 2.06 -8.93
N ALA A 225 -3.44 0.91 -9.45
CA ALA A 225 -4.33 -0.12 -9.96
C ALA A 225 -5.24 -0.70 -8.85
N ALA A 226 -4.69 -1.01 -7.68
CA ALA A 226 -5.46 -1.58 -6.57
C ALA A 226 -6.50 -0.58 -6.03
N PHE A 227 -6.15 0.69 -5.88
CA PHE A 227 -7.05 1.72 -5.38
C PHE A 227 -8.14 2.06 -6.41
N ALA A 228 -7.77 2.18 -7.69
CA ALA A 228 -8.72 2.36 -8.78
C ALA A 228 -9.74 1.21 -8.85
N GLN A 229 -9.30 -0.04 -8.66
CA GLN A 229 -10.17 -1.21 -8.62
C GLN A 229 -11.18 -1.14 -7.47
N LEU A 230 -10.78 -0.69 -6.28
CA LEU A 230 -11.68 -0.51 -5.15
C LEU A 230 -12.73 0.57 -5.42
N VAL A 231 -12.31 1.73 -5.94
CA VAL A 231 -13.22 2.87 -6.13
C VAL A 231 -14.02 2.84 -7.44
N GLY A 232 -13.75 1.86 -8.30
CA GLY A 232 -14.44 1.66 -9.58
C GLY A 232 -13.95 2.59 -10.70
N ASP A 233 -12.69 3.05 -10.64
CA ASP A 233 -12.12 3.95 -11.65
C ASP A 233 -11.55 3.15 -12.84
N ALA A 234 -12.40 2.87 -13.82
CA ALA A 234 -12.02 2.11 -15.01
C ALA A 234 -10.95 2.83 -15.85
N ALA A 235 -10.97 4.16 -15.89
CA ALA A 235 -10.02 4.95 -16.68
C ALA A 235 -8.60 4.83 -16.12
N GLN A 236 -8.43 4.90 -14.79
CA GLN A 236 -7.15 4.66 -14.14
C GLN A 236 -6.68 3.21 -14.32
N LEU A 237 -7.57 2.23 -14.24
CA LEU A 237 -7.21 0.82 -14.52
C LEU A 237 -6.69 0.63 -15.95
N ASP A 238 -7.33 1.22 -16.94
CA ASP A 238 -6.88 1.17 -18.33
C ASP A 238 -5.55 1.90 -18.52
N SER A 239 -5.37 3.02 -17.82
CA SER A 239 -4.09 3.73 -17.78
C SER A 239 -2.97 2.85 -17.23
N MET A 240 -3.20 2.12 -16.14
CA MET A 240 -2.20 1.23 -15.56
C MET A 240 -1.89 0.02 -16.45
N ARG A 241 -2.88 -0.52 -17.17
CA ARG A 241 -2.64 -1.57 -18.18
C ARG A 241 -1.74 -1.09 -19.31
N ARG A 242 -1.94 0.15 -19.78
CA ARG A 242 -1.04 0.77 -20.78
C ARG A 242 0.34 1.03 -20.19
N PHE A 243 0.41 1.67 -19.02
CA PHE A 243 1.69 1.96 -18.35
C PHE A 243 2.52 0.70 -18.11
N PHE A 244 1.89 -0.42 -17.73
CA PHE A 244 2.57 -1.71 -17.61
C PHE A 244 3.17 -2.18 -18.94
N ARG A 245 2.38 -2.21 -20.02
CA ARG A 245 2.79 -2.72 -21.34
C ARG A 245 3.75 -1.81 -22.09
N GLU A 246 3.60 -0.50 -21.94
CA GLU A 246 4.27 0.51 -22.77
C GLU A 246 5.41 1.19 -22.02
N THR A 247 5.48 1.08 -20.68
CA THR A 247 6.49 1.75 -19.87
C THR A 247 7.22 0.78 -18.94
N LEU A 248 6.55 0.12 -17.99
CA LEU A 248 7.24 -0.70 -16.98
C LEU A 248 8.04 -1.85 -17.62
N VAL A 249 7.37 -2.75 -18.34
CA VAL A 249 8.05 -3.92 -18.94
C VAL A 249 9.12 -3.49 -19.95
N PRO A 250 8.84 -2.62 -20.95
CA PRO A 250 9.84 -2.28 -21.96
C PRO A 250 11.04 -1.47 -21.45
N GLN A 251 10.88 -0.71 -20.35
CA GLN A 251 11.94 0.20 -19.88
C GLN A 251 12.73 -0.33 -18.68
N GLN A 252 12.20 -1.31 -17.94
CA GLN A 252 12.84 -1.84 -16.73
C GLN A 252 13.36 -3.25 -16.89
N MET A 253 12.80 -4.05 -17.79
CA MET A 253 13.25 -5.40 -18.07
C MET A 253 14.18 -5.39 -19.30
N ALA A 254 15.41 -5.87 -19.11
CA ALA A 254 16.34 -6.09 -20.20
C ALA A 254 15.92 -7.28 -21.08
N VAL A 255 16.55 -7.43 -22.25
CA VAL A 255 16.24 -8.50 -23.23
C VAL A 255 16.45 -9.90 -22.65
N ASP A 256 17.37 -10.04 -21.70
CA ASP A 256 17.65 -11.30 -21.00
C ASP A 256 16.70 -11.57 -19.81
N GLY A 257 15.73 -10.68 -19.57
CA GLY A 257 14.78 -10.77 -18.47
C GLY A 257 15.28 -10.20 -17.14
N SER A 258 16.50 -9.66 -17.07
CA SER A 258 17.02 -9.00 -15.87
C SER A 258 16.39 -7.62 -15.65
N PHE A 259 16.47 -7.11 -14.42
CA PHE A 259 16.03 -5.75 -14.05
C PHE A 259 17.22 -4.94 -13.50
N PRO A 260 18.01 -4.26 -14.35
CA PRO A 260 19.33 -3.72 -13.97
C PRO A 260 19.34 -2.57 -12.96
N ARG A 261 18.18 -2.03 -12.59
CA ARG A 261 18.02 -0.89 -11.66
C ARG A 261 17.46 -1.30 -10.30
N GLU A 262 17.27 -2.60 -10.09
CA GLU A 262 16.88 -3.23 -8.82
C GLU A 262 18.11 -3.76 -8.09
#